data_AF-A0A7V3T8V6-F1
#
_entry.id   AF-A0A7V3T8V6-F1
#
_cell.length_a   1.000
_cell.length_b   1.000
_cell.length_c   1.000
_cell.angle_alpha   90.00
_cell.angle_beta   90.00
_cell.angle_gamma   90.00
#
_symmetry.space_group_name_H-M   'P 1'
#
loop_
_entity.id
_entity.type
_entity.pdbx_description
1 polymer ?
#
loop_
_entity_poly.entity_id
_entity_poly.type
_entity_poly.pdbx_seq_one_letter_code
_entity_poly.pdbx_strand_id
1 'polypeptide(L)'
;MFNLEDNGSMTPQSPDPIQLAPRSAVGPSPTSASRHTTRLWRKASQPAPTVLAQSVWGDTQIATRTPPWTDEGKTRALWQALPDLVFIVDRQGQVLEFQAPPDLEYPVSAQGVVGRRLGELLPSALAQQVRYYIEKALRMGSPQVLHAEYQVMGRTRTFQARMAPCSPDAVLALVRDVTDRVHMEQELLEISHREQMRIGQDLHDGLGQHLTGITFLLRALEKKLAARQLPEAAEVAEVLRLVMQALAQTRSLARGLVPVELESKGLRAALQELAATAEHVFRIRCTAAVDEAVQIHDQAVATHLFRLAQEALNNAVRHGKAKHVTLELTQAGEYLALTIQDDGVGLPKTGPPKPGLGLKIMQYRAQKLGGVLQVQPGPHGGTVVSCIFPCPPQPALSQTEPAADAQLLLAAGAQPAPAHAQPSPEGSGLSHLQPI
;
A
#
# COMPACT_ATOMS: atom_id res chain seq x y z
N MET A 1 -16.03 17.71 -47.88
CA MET A 1 -17.44 17.37 -47.60
C MET A 1 -17.62 17.43 -46.10
N PHE A 2 -18.47 18.35 -45.60
CA PHE A 2 -18.95 18.49 -44.20
C PHE A 2 -17.91 18.65 -43.07
N ASN A 3 -18.09 19.48 -42.04
CA ASN A 3 -18.70 20.80 -41.79
C ASN A 3 -18.10 21.18 -40.40
N LEU A 4 -17.39 22.29 -40.17
CA LEU A 4 -17.87 23.69 -40.11
C LEU A 4 -19.22 23.85 -39.40
N GLU A 5 -19.18 24.09 -38.09
CA GLU A 5 -19.70 25.28 -37.40
C GLU A 5 -19.53 25.14 -35.88
N ASP A 6 -18.84 26.08 -35.22
CA ASP A 6 -19.38 26.69 -33.98
C ASP A 6 -18.71 28.05 -33.70
N ASN A 7 -19.51 29.03 -33.28
CA ASN A 7 -19.13 30.44 -33.15
C ASN A 7 -19.61 30.93 -31.77
N GLY A 8 -18.70 31.34 -30.88
CA GLY A 8 -19.07 31.55 -29.46
C GLY A 8 -18.09 32.38 -28.64
N SER A 9 -17.84 33.62 -29.05
CA SER A 9 -17.01 34.58 -28.30
C SER A 9 -17.70 35.09 -27.03
N MET A 10 -17.06 34.94 -25.86
CA MET A 10 -17.29 35.87 -24.73
C MET A 10 -16.08 35.96 -23.80
N THR A 11 -15.71 37.19 -23.44
CA THR A 11 -14.53 37.56 -22.66
C THR A 11 -14.77 37.51 -21.14
N PRO A 12 -13.72 37.36 -20.31
CA PRO A 12 -13.86 37.30 -18.86
C PRO A 12 -13.95 38.70 -18.21
N GLN A 13 -14.73 38.83 -17.14
CA GLN A 13 -14.68 39.98 -16.22
C GLN A 13 -14.10 39.57 -14.86
N SER A 14 -13.22 40.42 -14.34
CA SER A 14 -12.54 40.28 -13.05
C SER A 14 -13.31 40.98 -11.91
N PRO A 15 -13.04 40.67 -10.62
CA PRO A 15 -13.88 41.06 -9.49
C PRO A 15 -13.44 42.36 -8.80
N ASP A 16 -14.33 42.94 -8.00
CA ASP A 16 -14.08 44.15 -7.18
C ASP A 16 -15.07 44.20 -5.97
N PRO A 17 -14.87 45.01 -4.90
CA PRO A 17 -14.04 44.57 -3.79
C PRO A 17 -14.70 44.63 -2.39
N ILE A 18 -13.95 44.20 -1.36
CA ILE A 18 -14.35 44.12 0.05
C ILE A 18 -14.36 45.52 0.70
N GLN A 19 -15.40 45.85 1.49
CA GLN A 19 -15.40 46.97 2.44
C GLN A 19 -15.50 46.51 3.90
N LEU A 20 -14.96 47.33 4.80
CA LEU A 20 -14.63 47.00 6.19
C LEU A 20 -15.23 48.01 7.19
N ALA A 21 -15.54 47.53 8.40
CA ALA A 21 -15.68 48.29 9.66
C ALA A 21 -16.95 49.17 9.83
N PRO A 22 -17.33 49.59 11.08
CA PRO A 22 -16.55 49.54 12.32
C PRO A 22 -17.24 48.98 13.59
N ARG A 23 -16.47 49.00 14.69
CA ARG A 23 -16.73 48.50 16.05
C ARG A 23 -17.65 49.41 16.89
N SER A 24 -18.44 48.82 17.80
CA SER A 24 -18.63 49.19 19.24
C SER A 24 -19.96 48.58 19.76
N ALA A 25 -20.20 48.29 21.05
CA ALA A 25 -19.35 47.96 22.21
C ALA A 25 -20.29 47.47 23.36
N VAL A 26 -19.72 47.00 24.48
CA VAL A 26 -20.36 46.85 25.82
C VAL A 26 -21.41 45.71 26.00
N GLY A 27 -21.11 44.78 26.92
CA GLY A 27 -22.11 43.89 27.56
C GLY A 27 -22.68 44.50 28.85
N PRO A 28 -23.67 43.87 29.53
CA PRO A 28 -23.35 42.68 30.31
C PRO A 28 -24.48 41.62 30.40
N SER A 29 -24.19 40.51 31.10
CA SER A 29 -25.14 39.51 31.61
C SER A 29 -25.65 39.91 33.02
N PRO A 30 -26.44 39.11 33.78
CA PRO A 30 -27.30 37.95 33.43
C PRO A 30 -28.72 38.01 34.10
N THR A 31 -29.45 36.88 34.07
CA THR A 31 -30.47 36.38 35.03
C THR A 31 -31.96 36.38 34.67
N SER A 32 -32.59 35.25 35.06
CA SER A 32 -34.03 34.96 35.18
C SER A 32 -34.89 34.95 33.90
N ALA A 33 -36.00 34.23 33.80
CA ALA A 33 -36.45 32.92 34.27
C ALA A 33 -37.92 32.80 33.86
N SER A 34 -38.24 31.83 32.99
CA SER A 34 -39.56 31.18 32.86
C SER A 34 -40.84 32.03 32.66
N ARG A 35 -41.58 31.77 31.56
CA ARG A 35 -42.96 31.21 31.51
C ARG A 35 -43.77 31.72 30.32
N HIS A 36 -44.38 30.79 29.57
CA HIS A 36 -45.67 30.89 28.87
C HIS A 36 -45.84 32.03 27.81
N THR A 37 -46.61 31.92 26.72
CA THR A 37 -47.42 30.82 26.16
C THR A 37 -47.67 31.09 24.67
N THR A 38 -47.43 30.07 23.85
CA THR A 38 -48.35 29.55 22.83
C THR A 38 -49.46 30.48 22.27
N ARG A 39 -49.33 30.94 21.00
CA ARG A 39 -50.29 30.75 19.87
C ARG A 39 -49.99 31.71 18.71
N LEU A 40 -50.53 31.35 17.53
CA LEU A 40 -50.42 32.03 16.22
C LEU A 40 -48.99 31.92 15.63
N TRP A 41 -48.75 31.30 14.48
CA TRP A 41 -49.63 31.03 13.33
C TRP A 41 -49.62 29.55 12.89
N ARG A 42 -50.75 29.09 12.35
CA ARG A 42 -50.91 27.76 11.73
C ARG A 42 -51.36 27.95 10.29
N LYS A 43 -50.76 27.17 9.37
CA LYS A 43 -51.04 27.09 7.91
C LYS A 43 -50.58 28.29 7.08
N ALA A 44 -50.13 28.11 5.83
CA ALA A 44 -49.55 26.93 5.17
C ALA A 44 -48.99 27.36 3.80
N SER A 45 -47.74 27.04 3.50
CA SER A 45 -47.18 26.78 2.16
C SER A 45 -45.92 25.92 2.35
N GLN A 46 -45.75 24.88 1.53
CA GLN A 46 -44.91 23.72 1.83
C GLN A 46 -43.46 23.80 1.28
N PRO A 47 -42.54 22.90 1.71
CA PRO A 47 -41.10 23.15 1.67
C PRO A 47 -40.32 22.44 0.54
N ALA A 48 -39.06 22.83 0.36
CA ALA A 48 -38.01 21.98 -0.20
C ALA A 48 -37.12 21.42 0.94
N PRO A 49 -36.50 20.24 0.81
CA PRO A 49 -36.08 19.44 1.97
C PRO A 49 -34.67 19.76 2.48
N THR A 50 -34.58 20.25 3.72
CA THR A 50 -33.34 20.19 4.51
C THR A 50 -33.23 18.83 5.17
N VAL A 51 -32.40 17.93 4.63
CA VAL A 51 -32.06 16.66 5.32
C VAL A 51 -30.96 16.94 6.35
N LEU A 52 -31.29 16.66 7.61
CA LEU A 52 -30.44 16.89 8.78
C LEU A 52 -29.23 15.93 8.80
N ALA A 53 -28.03 16.51 8.90
CA ALA A 53 -26.83 15.77 9.28
C ALA A 53 -26.78 15.60 10.82
N GLN A 54 -27.49 14.61 11.36
CA GLN A 54 -27.35 14.19 12.77
C GLN A 54 -27.36 12.66 12.91
N SER A 55 -26.29 12.13 13.53
CA SER A 55 -26.17 10.80 14.18
C SER A 55 -26.87 9.58 13.53
N VAL A 56 -26.13 8.79 12.74
CA VAL A 56 -26.65 7.54 12.13
C VAL A 56 -26.29 6.26 12.92
N TRP A 57 -25.45 6.34 13.96
CA TRP A 57 -25.03 5.17 14.76
C TRP A 57 -25.09 5.43 16.27
N GLY A 58 -26.29 5.66 16.77
CA GLY A 58 -26.64 5.48 18.18
C GLY A 58 -27.68 4.38 18.30
N ASP A 59 -27.40 3.37 19.13
CA ASP A 59 -28.21 2.19 19.48
C ASP A 59 -28.95 1.46 18.35
N THR A 60 -28.53 0.22 18.09
CA THR A 60 -29.17 -0.71 17.13
C THR A 60 -30.59 -1.09 17.58
N GLN A 61 -31.58 -0.24 17.31
CA GLN A 61 -32.98 -0.54 17.57
C GLN A 61 -33.51 -1.55 16.54
N ILE A 62 -33.51 -2.82 16.91
CA ILE A 62 -34.18 -3.88 16.14
C ILE A 62 -35.69 -3.74 16.35
N ALA A 63 -36.35 -2.96 15.50
CA ALA A 63 -37.80 -2.79 15.52
C ALA A 63 -38.52 -4.06 15.03
N THR A 64 -38.98 -4.90 15.95
CA THR A 64 -39.74 -6.12 15.62
C THR A 64 -41.26 -5.90 15.71
N ARG A 65 -41.94 -5.99 14.55
CA ARG A 65 -43.25 -6.68 14.53
C ARG A 65 -43.02 -8.17 14.77
N THR A 66 -44.02 -8.89 15.25
CA THR A 66 -43.96 -10.35 15.48
C THR A 66 -43.41 -11.06 14.24
N PRO A 67 -42.21 -11.67 14.32
CA PRO A 67 -41.54 -12.19 13.13
C PRO A 67 -42.21 -13.48 12.62
N PRO A 68 -42.32 -13.68 11.30
CA PRO A 68 -42.91 -14.89 10.71
C PRO A 68 -41.95 -16.10 10.66
N TRP A 69 -40.77 -16.02 11.28
CA TRP A 69 -39.74 -17.07 11.27
C TRP A 69 -39.48 -17.63 12.67
N THR A 70 -39.02 -18.88 12.77
CA THR A 70 -38.47 -19.45 14.01
C THR A 70 -37.04 -18.97 14.23
N ASP A 71 -36.57 -18.96 15.49
CA ASP A 71 -35.18 -18.58 15.80
C ASP A 71 -34.16 -19.55 15.17
N GLU A 72 -34.48 -20.85 15.10
CA GLU A 72 -33.69 -21.84 14.37
C GLU A 72 -33.64 -21.55 12.86
N GLY A 73 -34.79 -21.23 12.24
CA GLY A 73 -34.88 -20.91 10.82
C GLY A 73 -34.09 -19.65 10.47
N LYS A 74 -34.19 -18.62 11.32
CA LYS A 74 -33.41 -17.38 11.22
C LYS A 74 -31.91 -17.64 11.34
N THR A 75 -31.51 -18.42 12.34
CA THR A 75 -30.10 -18.76 12.61
C THR A 75 -29.50 -19.56 11.47
N ARG A 76 -30.22 -20.56 10.94
CA ARG A 76 -29.82 -21.34 9.77
C ARG A 76 -29.65 -20.47 8.52
N ALA A 77 -30.60 -19.57 8.26
CA ALA A 77 -30.53 -18.65 7.13
C ALA A 77 -29.35 -17.66 7.25
N LEU A 78 -29.06 -17.17 8.46
CA LEU A 78 -27.89 -16.33 8.72
C LEU A 78 -26.58 -17.08 8.43
N TRP A 79 -26.44 -18.34 8.88
CA TRP A 79 -25.24 -19.13 8.60
C TRP A 79 -25.06 -19.46 7.11
N GLN A 80 -26.16 -19.77 6.40
CA GLN A 80 -26.09 -20.06 4.96
C GLN A 80 -25.80 -18.83 4.09
N ALA A 81 -26.08 -17.63 4.58
CA ALA A 81 -25.82 -16.37 3.88
C ALA A 81 -24.42 -15.78 4.15
N LEU A 82 -23.65 -16.34 5.08
CA LEU A 82 -22.30 -15.86 5.41
C LEU A 82 -21.25 -16.56 4.53
N PRO A 83 -20.38 -15.81 3.81
CA PRO A 83 -19.25 -16.36 3.07
C PRO A 83 -18.04 -16.66 3.99
N ASP A 84 -18.30 -16.89 5.28
CA ASP A 84 -17.30 -17.00 6.34
C ASP A 84 -17.27 -18.43 6.88
N LEU A 85 -16.09 -18.92 7.22
CA LEU A 85 -15.97 -20.09 8.08
C LEU A 85 -16.43 -19.69 9.48
N VAL A 86 -17.40 -20.41 10.03
CA VAL A 86 -17.98 -20.15 11.34
C VAL A 86 -17.54 -21.23 12.31
N PHE A 87 -17.00 -20.82 13.45
CA PHE A 87 -16.68 -21.70 14.56
C PHE A 87 -17.37 -21.20 15.84
N ILE A 88 -17.94 -22.09 16.63
CA ILE A 88 -18.13 -21.86 18.06
C ILE A 88 -17.04 -22.65 18.77
N VAL A 89 -16.23 -21.97 19.56
CA VAL A 89 -15.09 -22.55 20.27
C VAL A 89 -15.15 -22.18 21.74
N ASP A 90 -14.88 -23.16 22.60
CA ASP A 90 -14.76 -22.93 24.03
C ASP A 90 -13.47 -22.17 24.39
N ARG A 91 -13.37 -21.82 25.67
CA ARG A 91 -12.22 -21.12 26.26
C ARG A 91 -10.90 -21.90 26.17
N GLN A 92 -10.96 -23.23 26.07
CA GLN A 92 -9.82 -24.14 25.91
C GLN A 92 -9.44 -24.31 24.42
N GLY A 93 -10.23 -23.77 23.50
CA GLY A 93 -10.04 -23.86 22.06
C GLY A 93 -10.55 -25.17 21.45
N GLN A 94 -11.47 -25.88 22.10
CA GLN A 94 -12.20 -27.01 21.52
C GLN A 94 -13.35 -26.50 20.64
N VAL A 95 -13.48 -27.03 19.42
CA VAL A 95 -14.55 -26.64 18.49
C VAL A 95 -15.84 -27.35 18.89
N LEU A 96 -16.85 -26.57 19.26
CA LEU A 96 -18.19 -27.04 19.63
C LEU A 96 -19.09 -27.14 18.39
N GLU A 97 -19.05 -26.12 17.54
CA GLU A 97 -19.78 -26.08 16.27
C GLU A 97 -18.86 -25.56 15.17
N PHE A 98 -19.06 -26.06 13.94
CA PHE A 98 -18.37 -25.59 12.75
C PHE A 98 -19.33 -25.57 11.56
N GLN A 99 -19.31 -24.48 10.80
CA GLN A 99 -19.99 -24.38 9.52
C GLN A 99 -19.08 -23.72 8.48
N ALA A 100 -19.09 -24.26 7.27
CA ALA A 100 -18.37 -23.74 6.11
C ALA A 100 -19.36 -23.21 5.06
N PRO A 101 -18.95 -22.21 4.26
CA PRO A 101 -19.71 -21.82 3.08
C PRO A 101 -19.64 -22.93 2.01
N PRO A 102 -20.69 -23.11 1.18
CA PRO A 102 -20.80 -24.23 0.25
C PRO A 102 -19.80 -24.17 -0.93
N ASP A 103 -19.25 -22.99 -1.20
CA ASP A 103 -18.30 -22.64 -2.26
C ASP A 103 -16.84 -22.60 -1.79
N LEU A 104 -16.53 -23.15 -0.60
CA LEU A 104 -15.19 -23.16 -0.05
C LEU A 104 -14.19 -23.91 -0.94
N GLU A 105 -13.17 -23.19 -1.45
CA GLU A 105 -12.17 -23.71 -2.41
C GLU A 105 -11.25 -24.82 -1.88
N TYR A 106 -11.31 -25.16 -0.60
CA TYR A 106 -10.42 -26.13 0.05
C TYR A 106 -11.18 -27.04 1.02
N PRO A 107 -10.86 -28.35 1.06
CA PRO A 107 -11.66 -29.33 1.78
C PRO A 107 -11.51 -29.20 3.30
N VAL A 108 -12.58 -28.76 3.98
CA VAL A 108 -12.69 -28.78 5.45
C VAL A 108 -13.98 -29.51 5.83
N SER A 109 -13.85 -30.69 6.42
CA SER A 109 -15.00 -31.49 6.88
C SER A 109 -15.37 -31.14 8.32
N ALA A 110 -16.65 -30.87 8.59
CA ALA A 110 -17.15 -30.65 9.96
C ALA A 110 -16.84 -31.83 10.89
N GLN A 111 -16.92 -33.07 10.39
CA GLN A 111 -16.59 -34.28 11.15
C GLN A 111 -15.09 -34.37 11.51
N GLY A 112 -14.21 -33.70 10.76
CA GLY A 112 -12.77 -33.64 11.03
C GLY A 112 -12.34 -32.49 11.94
N VAL A 113 -13.27 -31.62 12.33
CA VAL A 113 -13.01 -30.34 13.04
C VAL A 113 -13.76 -30.27 14.38
N VAL A 114 -15.05 -30.60 14.40
CA VAL A 114 -15.88 -30.57 15.62
C VAL A 114 -15.35 -31.56 16.66
N GLY A 115 -15.35 -31.15 17.93
CA GLY A 115 -14.83 -31.91 19.06
C GLY A 115 -13.31 -31.88 19.23
N ARG A 116 -12.54 -31.43 18.22
CA ARG A 116 -11.08 -31.31 18.30
C ARG A 116 -10.63 -29.95 18.84
N ARG A 117 -9.40 -29.89 19.35
CA ARG A 117 -8.80 -28.61 19.76
C ARG A 117 -8.13 -27.93 18.57
N LEU A 118 -8.28 -26.61 18.46
CA LEU A 118 -7.61 -25.80 17.43
C LEU A 118 -6.07 -25.96 17.44
N GLY A 119 -5.47 -26.29 18.60
CA GLY A 119 -4.04 -26.62 18.70
C GLY A 119 -3.61 -27.94 18.05
N GLU A 120 -4.54 -28.79 17.64
CA GLU A 120 -4.29 -29.99 16.82
C GLU A 120 -4.52 -29.74 15.33
N LEU A 121 -5.22 -28.65 14.98
CA LEU A 121 -5.65 -28.30 13.62
C LEU A 121 -4.79 -27.20 13.01
N LEU A 122 -4.15 -26.38 13.85
CA LEU A 122 -3.36 -25.21 13.46
C LEU A 122 -1.91 -25.36 13.96
N PRO A 123 -0.92 -24.77 13.25
CA PRO A 123 0.45 -24.68 13.74
C PRO A 123 0.52 -24.04 15.13
N SER A 124 1.44 -24.49 15.98
CA SER A 124 1.54 -24.10 17.39
C SER A 124 1.57 -22.59 17.63
N ALA A 125 2.30 -21.83 16.81
CA ALA A 125 2.36 -20.37 16.87
C ALA A 125 0.99 -19.71 16.61
N LEU A 126 0.26 -20.17 15.59
CA LEU A 126 -1.07 -19.66 15.25
C LEU A 126 -2.12 -20.09 16.30
N ALA A 127 -2.06 -21.33 16.78
CA ALA A 127 -2.92 -21.83 17.85
C ALA A 127 -2.74 -21.01 19.15
N GLN A 128 -1.50 -20.63 19.49
CA GLN A 128 -1.21 -19.76 20.63
C GLN A 128 -1.79 -18.35 20.46
N GLN A 129 -1.69 -17.76 19.25
CA GLN A 129 -2.34 -16.49 18.94
C GLN A 129 -3.87 -16.58 19.06
N VAL A 130 -4.49 -17.60 18.45
CA VAL A 130 -5.94 -17.79 18.49
C VAL A 130 -6.43 -17.93 19.94
N ARG A 131 -5.77 -18.76 20.77
CA ARG A 131 -6.10 -18.88 22.21
C ARG A 131 -6.03 -17.53 22.94
N TYR A 132 -4.98 -16.74 22.72
CA TYR A 132 -4.88 -15.40 23.31
C TYR A 132 -6.04 -14.48 22.87
N TYR A 133 -6.47 -14.55 21.61
CA TYR A 133 -7.60 -13.76 21.12
C TYR A 133 -8.97 -14.24 21.65
N ILE A 134 -9.16 -15.55 21.86
CA ILE A 134 -10.33 -16.13 22.54
C ILE A 134 -10.40 -15.61 23.98
N GLU A 135 -9.34 -15.79 24.77
CA GLU A 135 -9.28 -15.31 26.16
C GLU A 135 -9.48 -13.80 26.25
N LYS A 136 -8.91 -13.04 25.32
CA LYS A 136 -9.07 -11.59 25.25
C LYS A 136 -10.52 -11.19 24.94
N ALA A 137 -11.21 -11.88 24.03
CA ALA A 137 -12.60 -11.62 23.70
C ALA A 137 -13.55 -11.90 24.88
N LEU A 138 -13.36 -13.04 25.56
CA LEU A 138 -14.10 -13.40 26.78
C LEU A 138 -13.87 -12.36 27.90
N ARG A 139 -12.60 -12.08 28.22
CA ARG A 139 -12.22 -11.13 29.29
C ARG A 139 -12.70 -9.70 29.04
N MET A 140 -12.72 -9.26 27.78
CA MET A 140 -13.14 -7.90 27.41
C MET A 140 -14.63 -7.76 27.08
N GLY A 141 -15.40 -8.85 27.07
CA GLY A 141 -16.82 -8.85 26.70
C GLY A 141 -17.12 -8.26 25.31
N SER A 142 -16.14 -8.22 24.39
CA SER A 142 -16.22 -7.43 23.16
C SER A 142 -15.47 -8.05 21.99
N PRO A 143 -15.94 -7.87 20.73
CA PRO A 143 -15.36 -8.52 19.57
C PRO A 143 -13.89 -8.16 19.33
N GLN A 144 -13.05 -9.18 19.17
CA GLN A 144 -11.64 -9.04 18.80
C GLN A 144 -11.43 -9.43 17.33
N VAL A 145 -10.37 -8.91 16.72
CA VAL A 145 -9.98 -9.23 15.34
C VAL A 145 -8.52 -9.64 15.29
N LEU A 146 -8.26 -10.84 14.78
CA LEU A 146 -6.94 -11.40 14.45
C LEU A 146 -6.80 -11.41 12.92
N HIS A 147 -5.60 -11.13 12.42
CA HIS A 147 -5.21 -11.43 11.04
C HIS A 147 -4.05 -12.42 11.11
N ALA A 148 -4.09 -13.44 10.27
CA ALA A 148 -3.06 -14.47 10.21
C ALA A 148 -2.86 -14.96 8.79
N GLU A 149 -1.61 -15.20 8.40
CA GLU A 149 -1.27 -15.92 7.18
C GLU A 149 -1.16 -17.42 7.52
N TYR A 150 -1.74 -18.28 6.69
CA TYR A 150 -1.73 -19.72 6.89
C TYR A 150 -1.62 -20.47 5.55
N GLN A 151 -0.87 -21.56 5.55
CA GLN A 151 -0.68 -22.43 4.39
C GLN A 151 -1.85 -23.38 4.24
N VAL A 152 -2.62 -23.24 3.16
CA VAL A 152 -3.75 -24.12 2.82
C VAL A 152 -3.50 -24.72 1.45
N MET A 153 -3.41 -26.06 1.39
CA MET A 153 -3.08 -26.80 0.15
C MET A 153 -1.79 -26.30 -0.54
N GLY A 154 -0.78 -25.91 0.26
CA GLY A 154 0.51 -25.40 -0.24
C GLY A 154 0.48 -23.97 -0.78
N ARG A 155 -0.63 -23.23 -0.60
CA ARG A 155 -0.72 -21.79 -0.89
C ARG A 155 -0.88 -20.99 0.40
N THR A 156 -0.09 -19.92 0.56
CA THR A 156 -0.31 -18.94 1.63
C THR A 156 -1.63 -18.21 1.39
N ARG A 157 -2.54 -18.28 2.35
CA ARG A 157 -3.79 -17.50 2.39
C ARG A 157 -3.80 -16.58 3.60
N THR A 158 -4.38 -15.39 3.46
CA THR A 158 -4.54 -14.41 4.53
C THR A 158 -5.94 -14.50 5.10
N PHE A 159 -6.06 -14.84 6.38
CA PHE A 159 -7.32 -14.95 7.10
C PHE A 159 -7.55 -13.76 8.04
N GLN A 160 -8.77 -13.25 8.05
CA GLN A 160 -9.27 -12.36 9.09
C GLN A 160 -10.26 -13.13 9.98
N ALA A 161 -9.89 -13.34 11.24
CA ALA A 161 -10.75 -13.96 12.23
C ALA A 161 -11.34 -12.90 13.17
N ARG A 162 -12.67 -12.81 13.25
CA ARG A 162 -13.41 -11.95 14.17
C ARG A 162 -14.09 -12.80 15.24
N MET A 163 -13.63 -12.68 16.47
CA MET A 163 -14.07 -13.48 17.62
C MET A 163 -14.93 -12.63 18.55
N ALA A 164 -16.15 -13.05 18.86
CA ALA A 164 -17.05 -12.38 19.80
C ALA A 164 -17.56 -13.38 20.85
N PRO A 165 -17.65 -12.99 22.14
CA PRO A 165 -18.22 -13.87 23.15
C PRO A 165 -19.69 -14.18 22.82
N CYS A 166 -20.06 -15.46 22.82
CA CYS A 166 -21.45 -15.94 22.70
C CYS A 166 -21.96 -16.53 24.03
N SER A 167 -21.06 -16.94 24.92
CA SER A 167 -21.36 -17.34 26.30
C SER A 167 -20.19 -16.94 27.22
N PRO A 168 -20.27 -17.16 28.56
CA PRO A 168 -19.18 -16.86 29.48
C PRO A 168 -17.86 -17.60 29.19
N ASP A 169 -17.93 -18.78 28.57
CA ASP A 169 -16.77 -19.64 28.30
C ASP A 169 -16.68 -20.09 26.82
N ALA A 170 -17.41 -19.45 25.90
CA ALA A 170 -17.32 -19.72 24.46
C ALA A 170 -17.40 -18.44 23.60
N VAL A 171 -16.70 -18.47 22.47
CA VAL A 171 -16.72 -17.41 21.46
C VAL A 171 -17.20 -17.94 20.12
N LEU A 172 -17.96 -17.11 19.41
CA LEU A 172 -18.21 -17.24 17.99
C LEU A 172 -17.02 -16.62 17.23
N ALA A 173 -16.37 -17.38 16.37
CA ALA A 173 -15.34 -16.92 15.46
C ALA A 173 -15.82 -16.97 14.01
N LEU A 174 -15.91 -15.82 13.35
CA LEU A 174 -16.07 -15.70 11.91
C LEU A 174 -14.70 -15.56 11.26
N VAL A 175 -14.32 -16.48 10.38
CA VAL A 175 -13.01 -16.51 9.72
C VAL A 175 -13.19 -16.36 8.22
N ARG A 176 -12.77 -15.20 7.70
CA ARG A 176 -12.85 -14.84 6.28
C ARG A 176 -11.51 -15.00 5.61
N ASP A 177 -11.47 -15.65 4.45
CA ASP A 177 -10.35 -15.53 3.53
C ASP A 177 -10.36 -14.12 2.90
N VAL A 178 -9.29 -13.36 3.08
CA VAL A 178 -9.13 -12.01 2.54
C VAL A 178 -7.92 -11.89 1.61
N THR A 179 -7.40 -13.02 1.13
CA THR A 179 -6.20 -13.13 0.27
C THR A 179 -6.31 -12.23 -0.96
N ASP A 180 -7.35 -12.41 -1.77
CA ASP A 180 -7.55 -11.64 -3.00
C ASP A 180 -7.72 -10.15 -2.74
N ARG A 181 -8.50 -9.78 -1.71
CA ARG A 181 -8.66 -8.37 -1.32
C ARG A 181 -7.33 -7.74 -0.92
N VAL A 182 -6.48 -8.45 -0.17
CA VAL A 182 -5.15 -7.95 0.24
C VAL A 182 -4.22 -7.85 -0.97
N HIS A 183 -4.23 -8.83 -1.89
CA HIS A 183 -3.45 -8.77 -3.12
C HIS A 183 -3.91 -7.65 -4.05
N MET A 184 -5.21 -7.47 -4.27
CA MET A 184 -5.75 -6.36 -5.07
C MET A 184 -5.43 -5.00 -4.44
N GLU A 185 -5.51 -4.86 -3.11
CA GLU A 185 -5.07 -3.66 -2.40
C GLU A 185 -3.59 -3.37 -2.63
N GLN A 186 -2.73 -4.40 -2.63
CA GLN A 186 -1.29 -4.27 -2.92
C GLN A 186 -1.02 -3.94 -4.40
N GLU A 187 -1.69 -4.61 -5.34
CA GLU A 187 -1.51 -4.44 -6.78
C GLU A 187 -1.96 -3.04 -7.24
N LEU A 188 -3.10 -2.54 -6.75
CA LEU A 188 -3.55 -1.16 -7.02
C LEU A 188 -2.53 -0.11 -6.55
N LEU A 189 -1.80 -0.39 -5.45
CA LEU A 189 -0.73 0.49 -4.97
C LEU A 189 0.53 0.39 -5.83
N GLU A 190 0.89 -0.81 -6.31
CA GLU A 190 1.96 -0.95 -7.30
C GLU A 190 1.62 -0.23 -8.61
N ILE A 191 0.39 -0.35 -9.12
CA ILE A 191 -0.09 0.37 -10.31
C ILE A 191 -0.04 1.88 -10.07
N SER A 192 -0.54 2.37 -8.93
CA SER A 192 -0.49 3.80 -8.58
C SER A 192 0.94 4.33 -8.50
N HIS A 193 1.88 3.56 -7.95
CA HIS A 193 3.30 3.91 -7.94
C HIS A 193 3.94 3.90 -9.33
N ARG A 194 3.59 2.94 -10.20
CA ARG A 194 4.07 2.90 -11.60
C ARG A 194 3.55 4.10 -12.39
N GLU A 195 2.29 4.50 -12.18
CA GLU A 195 1.73 5.68 -12.82
C GLU A 195 2.37 6.98 -12.31
N GLN A 196 2.73 7.06 -11.02
CA GLN A 196 3.55 8.17 -10.49
C GLN A 196 4.94 8.25 -11.14
N MET A 197 5.61 7.10 -11.38
CA MET A 197 6.86 7.08 -12.17
C MET A 197 6.65 7.72 -13.54
N ARG A 198 5.64 7.22 -14.27
CA ARG A 198 5.33 7.58 -15.65
C ARG A 198 5.05 9.07 -15.79
N ILE A 199 4.16 9.61 -14.95
CA ILE A 199 3.84 11.05 -14.93
C ILE A 199 5.09 11.89 -14.61
N GLY A 200 5.93 11.43 -13.69
CA GLY A 200 7.15 12.13 -13.34
C GLY A 200 8.19 12.15 -14.48
N GLN A 201 8.34 11.04 -15.21
CA GLN A 201 9.20 10.95 -16.39
C GLN A 201 8.64 11.79 -17.55
N ASP A 202 7.33 11.73 -17.83
CA ASP A 202 6.65 12.61 -18.80
C ASP A 202 6.89 14.10 -18.51
N LEU A 203 6.90 14.50 -17.22
CA LEU A 203 7.20 15.87 -16.81
C LEU A 203 8.67 16.25 -17.00
N HIS A 204 9.61 15.32 -16.77
CA HIS A 204 11.03 15.55 -16.94
C HIS A 204 11.39 15.66 -18.43
N ASP A 205 11.00 14.65 -19.22
CA ASP A 205 11.42 14.49 -20.61
C ASP A 205 10.54 15.27 -21.58
N GLY A 206 9.25 15.37 -21.32
CA GLY A 206 8.36 16.27 -22.04
C GLY A 206 8.59 17.72 -21.63
N LEU A 207 7.99 18.13 -20.51
CA LEU A 207 7.90 19.55 -20.16
C LEU A 207 9.28 20.16 -19.79
N GLY A 208 10.13 19.41 -19.08
CA GLY A 208 11.47 19.86 -18.67
C GLY A 208 12.42 20.12 -19.84
N GLN A 209 12.40 19.29 -20.89
CA GLN A 209 13.22 19.49 -22.09
C GLN A 209 12.71 20.68 -22.92
N HIS A 210 11.40 20.80 -23.14
CA HIS A 210 10.82 21.95 -23.86
C HIS A 210 11.15 23.30 -23.20
N LEU A 211 10.96 23.41 -21.88
CA LEU A 211 11.32 24.62 -21.12
C LEU A 211 12.83 24.91 -21.17
N THR A 212 13.68 23.88 -21.20
CA THR A 212 15.13 24.03 -21.37
C THR A 212 15.46 24.58 -22.77
N GLY A 213 14.82 24.08 -23.83
CA GLY A 213 14.97 24.60 -25.20
C GLY A 213 14.53 26.06 -25.33
N ILE A 214 13.38 26.42 -24.76
CA ILE A 214 12.87 27.80 -24.72
C ILE A 214 13.87 28.71 -23.97
N THR A 215 14.44 28.25 -22.85
CA THR A 215 15.46 28.98 -22.08
C THR A 215 16.69 29.32 -22.96
N PHE A 216 17.16 28.40 -23.81
CA PHE A 216 18.26 28.67 -24.73
C PHE A 216 17.91 29.69 -25.81
N LEU A 217 16.72 29.58 -26.42
CA LEU A 217 16.26 30.52 -27.45
C LEU A 217 16.09 31.94 -26.90
N LEU A 218 15.50 32.08 -25.70
CA LEU A 218 15.33 33.36 -25.02
C LEU A 218 16.69 34.01 -24.67
N ARG A 219 17.65 33.25 -24.12
CA ARG A 219 19.02 33.75 -23.86
C ARG A 219 19.74 34.21 -25.13
N ALA A 220 19.54 33.49 -26.24
CA ALA A 220 20.12 33.88 -27.53
C ALA A 220 19.48 35.16 -28.09
N LEU A 221 18.18 35.37 -27.86
CA LEU A 221 17.47 36.60 -28.22
C LEU A 221 17.86 37.78 -27.33
N GLU A 222 17.82 37.60 -26.01
CA GLU A 222 18.27 38.57 -24.99
C GLU A 222 19.67 39.10 -25.34
N LYS A 223 20.64 38.21 -25.59
CA LYS A 223 22.01 38.58 -25.96
C LYS A 223 22.08 39.37 -27.27
N LYS A 224 21.23 39.08 -28.26
CA LYS A 224 21.16 39.82 -29.53
C LYS A 224 20.55 41.22 -29.36
N LEU A 225 19.52 41.36 -28.52
CA LEU A 225 18.87 42.63 -28.22
C LEU A 225 19.76 43.53 -27.36
N ALA A 226 20.38 42.97 -26.32
CA ALA A 226 21.33 43.67 -25.45
C ALA A 226 22.57 44.17 -26.23
N ALA A 227 23.10 43.37 -27.15
CA ALA A 227 24.20 43.80 -28.04
C ALA A 227 23.81 44.96 -28.98
N ARG A 228 22.51 45.14 -29.25
CA ARG A 228 21.94 46.26 -30.02
C ARG A 228 21.43 47.41 -29.14
N GLN A 229 21.58 47.32 -27.82
CA GLN A 229 21.11 48.30 -26.83
C GLN A 229 19.60 48.59 -26.91
N LEU A 230 18.83 47.56 -27.29
CA LEU A 230 17.38 47.64 -27.44
C LEU A 230 16.67 47.42 -26.09
N PRO A 231 15.68 48.25 -25.70
CA PRO A 231 15.00 48.15 -24.40
C PRO A 231 14.25 46.82 -24.21
N GLU A 232 13.80 46.19 -25.30
CA GLU A 232 13.14 44.89 -25.31
C GLU A 232 14.03 43.76 -24.74
N ALA A 233 15.35 43.98 -24.61
CA ALA A 233 16.23 43.07 -23.89
C ALA A 233 15.79 42.86 -22.43
N ALA A 234 15.28 43.90 -21.76
CA ALA A 234 14.79 43.82 -20.38
C ALA A 234 13.48 43.02 -20.29
N GLU A 235 12.60 43.15 -21.28
CA GLU A 235 11.35 42.37 -21.36
C GLU A 235 11.65 40.87 -21.58
N VAL A 236 12.59 40.55 -22.48
CA VAL A 236 13.03 39.16 -22.71
C VAL A 236 13.72 38.58 -21.47
N ALA A 237 14.47 39.38 -20.70
CA ALA A 237 15.08 38.94 -19.44
C ALA A 237 14.03 38.56 -18.38
N GLU A 238 12.92 39.30 -18.28
CA GLU A 238 11.82 38.96 -17.35
C GLU A 238 11.04 37.71 -17.81
N VAL A 239 10.79 37.56 -19.12
CA VAL A 239 10.22 36.31 -19.67
C VAL A 239 11.14 35.12 -19.39
N LEU A 240 12.45 35.28 -19.56
CA LEU A 240 13.45 34.25 -19.24
C LEU A 240 13.43 33.90 -17.74
N ARG A 241 13.28 34.88 -16.85
CA ARG A 241 13.15 34.66 -15.40
C ARG A 241 11.92 33.80 -15.08
N LEU A 242 10.77 34.10 -15.68
CA LEU A 242 9.53 33.32 -15.51
C LEU A 242 9.65 31.88 -16.04
N VAL A 243 10.26 31.69 -17.21
CA VAL A 243 10.51 30.35 -17.78
C VAL A 243 11.48 29.54 -16.90
N MET A 244 12.52 30.17 -16.35
CA MET A 244 13.43 29.50 -15.42
C MET A 244 12.75 29.12 -14.09
N GLN A 245 11.82 29.95 -13.60
CA GLN A 245 10.99 29.63 -12.43
C GLN A 245 10.06 28.45 -12.70
N ALA A 246 9.38 28.43 -13.86
CA ALA A 246 8.55 27.31 -14.28
C ALA A 246 9.36 26.01 -14.42
N LEU A 247 10.55 26.06 -15.04
CA LEU A 247 11.46 24.92 -15.17
C LEU A 247 11.90 24.37 -13.79
N ALA A 248 12.16 25.23 -12.81
CA ALA A 248 12.47 24.83 -11.45
C ALA A 248 11.27 24.15 -10.77
N GLN A 249 10.05 24.67 -10.96
CA GLN A 249 8.82 24.07 -10.45
C GLN A 249 8.53 22.70 -11.08
N THR A 250 8.60 22.59 -12.42
CA THR A 250 8.46 21.31 -13.15
C THR A 250 9.46 20.28 -12.67
N ARG A 251 10.74 20.64 -12.52
CA ARG A 251 11.77 19.73 -11.98
C ARG A 251 11.51 19.33 -10.53
N SER A 252 10.99 20.24 -9.69
CA SER A 252 10.62 19.92 -8.31
C SER A 252 9.41 18.98 -8.23
N LEU A 253 8.44 19.12 -9.13
CA LEU A 253 7.29 18.20 -9.23
C LEU A 253 7.71 16.85 -9.78
N ALA A 254 8.52 16.82 -10.85
CA ALA A 254 9.07 15.59 -11.41
C ALA A 254 9.88 14.81 -10.36
N ARG A 255 10.78 15.44 -9.60
CA ARG A 255 11.53 14.79 -8.49
C ARG A 255 10.64 14.33 -7.32
N GLY A 256 9.45 14.90 -7.15
CA GLY A 256 8.46 14.45 -6.17
C GLY A 256 7.69 13.20 -6.62
N LEU A 257 7.75 12.85 -7.90
CA LEU A 257 6.99 11.76 -8.54
C LEU A 257 7.90 10.64 -9.06
N VAL A 258 9.05 11.00 -9.66
CA VAL A 258 10.15 10.11 -10.02
C VAL A 258 11.08 9.93 -8.81
N PRO A 259 11.08 8.79 -8.12
CA PRO A 259 12.23 8.37 -7.34
C PRO A 259 13.44 8.16 -8.26
N VAL A 260 14.61 8.52 -7.76
CA VAL A 260 15.91 8.40 -8.44
C VAL A 260 16.03 7.10 -9.25
N GLU A 261 16.37 7.21 -10.53
CA GLU A 261 16.66 6.05 -11.38
C GLU A 261 17.87 5.30 -10.82
N LEU A 262 17.62 4.18 -10.14
CA LEU A 262 18.67 3.35 -9.55
C LEU A 262 19.62 2.77 -10.61
N GLU A 263 19.17 2.72 -11.87
CA GLU A 263 19.85 2.11 -13.03
C GLU A 263 21.22 2.72 -13.37
N SER A 264 21.47 3.99 -13.01
CA SER A 264 22.72 4.69 -13.39
C SER A 264 23.68 5.01 -12.24
N LYS A 265 23.21 4.99 -10.97
CA LYS A 265 24.02 5.40 -9.79
C LYS A 265 23.96 4.42 -8.61
N GLY A 266 23.13 3.39 -8.67
CA GLY A 266 22.94 2.40 -7.59
C GLY A 266 22.20 2.94 -6.35
N LEU A 267 21.84 2.01 -5.45
CA LEU A 267 21.03 2.31 -4.26
C LEU A 267 21.66 3.35 -3.33
N ARG A 268 23.00 3.35 -3.18
CA ARG A 268 23.74 4.31 -2.34
C ARG A 268 23.44 5.76 -2.72
N ALA A 269 23.62 6.09 -4.00
CA ALA A 269 23.35 7.43 -4.50
C ALA A 269 21.85 7.78 -4.44
N ALA A 270 20.97 6.80 -4.69
CA ALA A 270 19.53 7.00 -4.59
C ALA A 270 19.07 7.36 -3.17
N LEU A 271 19.60 6.70 -2.13
CA LEU A 271 19.32 7.04 -0.73
C LEU A 271 19.89 8.41 -0.32
N GLN A 272 21.07 8.78 -0.83
CA GLN A 272 21.67 10.11 -0.61
C GLN A 272 20.85 11.23 -1.28
N GLU A 273 20.41 11.02 -2.52
CA GLU A 273 19.57 11.98 -3.26
C GLU A 273 18.14 12.06 -2.67
N LEU A 274 17.60 10.97 -2.13
CA LEU A 274 16.37 10.96 -1.33
C LEU A 274 16.51 11.83 -0.06
N ALA A 275 17.62 11.69 0.68
CA ALA A 275 17.89 12.50 1.86
C ALA A 275 18.00 14.00 1.52
N ALA A 276 18.83 14.36 0.54
CA ALA A 276 18.98 15.74 0.08
C ALA A 276 17.67 16.36 -0.45
N THR A 277 16.84 15.57 -1.14
CA THR A 277 15.51 16.00 -1.58
C THR A 277 14.60 16.28 -0.40
N ALA A 278 14.62 15.45 0.65
CA ALA A 278 13.82 15.68 1.85
C ALA A 278 14.27 16.91 2.65
N GLU A 279 15.57 17.19 2.73
CA GLU A 279 16.06 18.45 3.33
C GLU A 279 15.49 19.67 2.59
N HIS A 280 15.57 19.69 1.27
CA HIS A 280 15.12 20.83 0.46
C HIS A 280 13.58 20.99 0.45
N VAL A 281 12.84 19.88 0.31
CA VAL A 281 11.37 19.90 0.16
C VAL A 281 10.67 20.07 1.51
N PHE A 282 11.10 19.35 2.54
CA PHE A 282 10.42 19.33 3.86
C PHE A 282 11.08 20.24 4.90
N ARG A 283 12.25 20.81 4.61
CA ARG A 283 13.01 21.70 5.52
C ARG A 283 13.37 21.04 6.86
N ILE A 284 13.71 19.76 6.80
CA ILE A 284 14.27 18.96 7.90
C ILE A 284 15.78 18.78 7.70
N ARG A 285 16.50 18.27 8.72
CA ARG A 285 17.82 17.66 8.50
C ARG A 285 17.63 16.18 8.16
N CYS A 286 18.25 15.72 7.09
CA CYS A 286 18.13 14.34 6.62
C CYS A 286 19.49 13.84 6.15
N THR A 287 20.01 12.79 6.79
CA THR A 287 21.34 12.22 6.47
C THR A 287 21.21 10.78 5.97
N ALA A 288 22.11 10.39 5.06
CA ALA A 288 22.18 9.03 4.53
C ALA A 288 23.60 8.47 4.69
N ALA A 289 23.76 7.49 5.58
CA ALA A 289 24.98 6.74 5.81
C ALA A 289 24.85 5.34 5.18
N VAL A 290 25.48 5.14 4.03
CA VAL A 290 25.50 3.84 3.33
C VAL A 290 26.95 3.38 3.29
N ASP A 291 27.18 2.20 3.87
CA ASP A 291 28.49 1.54 3.88
C ASP A 291 28.96 1.26 2.44
N GLU A 292 30.25 1.52 2.17
CA GLU A 292 30.83 1.40 0.83
C GLU A 292 30.97 -0.05 0.37
N ALA A 293 31.02 -0.99 1.32
CA ALA A 293 31.02 -2.43 1.04
C ALA A 293 29.67 -2.93 0.49
N VAL A 294 28.56 -2.20 0.71
CA VAL A 294 27.22 -2.64 0.35
C VAL A 294 26.93 -2.44 -1.14
N GLN A 295 27.00 -3.53 -1.90
CA GLN A 295 26.76 -3.56 -3.35
C GLN A 295 25.49 -4.37 -3.69
N ILE A 296 24.33 -3.70 -3.72
CA ILE A 296 23.08 -4.30 -4.22
C ILE A 296 23.09 -4.29 -5.76
N HIS A 297 23.27 -5.47 -6.36
CA HIS A 297 23.26 -5.63 -7.82
C HIS A 297 21.87 -5.98 -8.39
N ASP A 298 20.97 -6.52 -7.56
CA ASP A 298 19.60 -6.83 -7.96
C ASP A 298 18.74 -5.56 -7.94
N GLN A 299 18.25 -5.16 -9.11
CA GLN A 299 17.46 -3.94 -9.31
C GLN A 299 16.08 -4.01 -8.65
N ALA A 300 15.47 -5.19 -8.52
CA ALA A 300 14.21 -5.36 -7.81
C ALA A 300 14.43 -5.20 -6.30
N VAL A 301 15.49 -5.81 -5.75
CA VAL A 301 15.90 -5.63 -4.35
C VAL A 301 16.16 -4.16 -4.04
N ALA A 302 16.97 -3.49 -4.88
CA ALA A 302 17.28 -2.07 -4.72
C ALA A 302 16.02 -1.19 -4.76
N THR A 303 15.07 -1.50 -5.67
CA THR A 303 13.77 -0.82 -5.75
C THR A 303 12.91 -1.01 -4.50
N HIS A 304 12.83 -2.24 -3.97
CA HIS A 304 12.08 -2.51 -2.73
C HIS A 304 12.67 -1.73 -1.54
N LEU A 305 14.00 -1.69 -1.41
CA LEU A 305 14.72 -0.95 -0.36
C LEU A 305 14.52 0.56 -0.47
N PHE A 306 14.69 1.12 -1.66
CA PHE A 306 14.46 2.55 -1.89
C PHE A 306 13.03 2.95 -1.52
N ARG A 307 12.03 2.16 -1.93
CA ARG A 307 10.61 2.46 -1.63
C ARG A 307 10.30 2.32 -0.14
N LEU A 308 10.98 1.42 0.57
CA LEU A 308 10.86 1.30 2.03
C LEU A 308 11.44 2.54 2.74
N ALA A 309 12.64 2.99 2.34
CA ALA A 309 13.24 4.22 2.83
C ALA A 309 12.36 5.46 2.54
N GLN A 310 11.84 5.58 1.32
CA GLN A 310 10.94 6.67 0.91
C GLN A 310 9.65 6.71 1.75
N GLU A 311 9.02 5.56 1.98
CA GLU A 311 7.80 5.47 2.77
C GLU A 311 8.08 5.73 4.27
N ALA A 312 9.17 5.21 4.82
CA ALA A 312 9.58 5.49 6.21
C ALA A 312 9.86 7.00 6.43
N LEU A 313 10.60 7.64 5.51
CA LEU A 313 10.91 9.07 5.54
C LEU A 313 9.64 9.94 5.40
N ASN A 314 8.72 9.57 4.51
CA ASN A 314 7.45 10.25 4.36
C ASN A 314 6.58 10.12 5.62
N ASN A 315 6.60 8.96 6.29
CA ASN A 315 5.93 8.75 7.57
C ASN A 315 6.56 9.60 8.70
N ALA A 316 7.89 9.66 8.79
CA ALA A 316 8.61 10.50 9.75
C ALA A 316 8.25 12.00 9.61
N VAL A 317 8.20 12.51 8.37
CA VAL A 317 7.83 13.91 8.11
C VAL A 317 6.34 14.17 8.37
N ARG A 318 5.43 13.41 7.73
CA ARG A 318 3.99 13.72 7.74
C ARG A 318 3.29 13.35 9.05
N HIS A 319 3.65 12.21 9.62
CA HIS A 319 3.01 11.66 10.83
C HIS A 319 3.87 11.88 12.07
N GLY A 320 5.19 11.64 11.96
CA GLY A 320 6.15 11.90 13.03
C GLY A 320 6.36 13.39 13.34
N LYS A 321 6.23 14.28 12.33
CA LYS A 321 6.66 15.69 12.39
C LYS A 321 8.13 15.84 12.80
N ALA A 322 8.95 14.88 12.37
CA ALA A 322 10.38 14.85 12.63
C ALA A 322 11.09 16.10 12.06
N LYS A 323 12.16 16.50 12.73
CA LYS A 323 13.12 17.54 12.31
C LYS A 323 14.46 16.94 11.88
N HIS A 324 14.76 15.73 12.36
CA HIS A 324 15.96 14.97 12.04
C HIS A 324 15.54 13.56 11.61
N VAL A 325 16.04 13.12 10.45
CA VAL A 325 15.91 11.74 9.99
C VAL A 325 17.29 11.23 9.55
N THR A 326 17.61 10.01 9.96
CA THR A 326 18.84 9.31 9.56
C THR A 326 18.45 8.05 8.79
N LEU A 327 19.01 7.87 7.60
CA LEU A 327 18.92 6.67 6.78
C LEU A 327 20.26 5.94 6.86
N GLU A 328 20.26 4.69 7.30
CA GLU A 328 21.46 3.86 7.42
C GLU A 328 21.28 2.55 6.64
N LEU A 329 22.28 2.16 5.87
CA LEU A 329 22.33 0.84 5.22
C LEU A 329 23.68 0.19 5.55
N THR A 330 23.63 -0.90 6.31
CA THR A 330 24.79 -1.59 6.88
C THR A 330 24.77 -3.09 6.59
N GLN A 331 25.95 -3.73 6.61
CA GLN A 331 26.11 -5.17 6.44
C GLN A 331 26.64 -5.85 7.69
N ALA A 332 26.04 -7.00 8.03
CA ALA A 332 26.46 -7.88 9.11
C ALA A 332 26.48 -9.33 8.58
N GLY A 333 27.62 -9.72 8.00
CA GLY A 333 27.77 -11.03 7.35
C GLY A 333 26.86 -11.16 6.12
N GLU A 334 26.03 -12.20 6.11
CA GLU A 334 25.07 -12.48 5.03
C GLU A 334 23.74 -11.70 5.15
N TYR A 335 23.67 -10.73 6.07
CA TYR A 335 22.47 -9.90 6.27
C TYR A 335 22.79 -8.43 6.03
N LEU A 336 21.84 -7.74 5.38
CA LEU A 336 21.81 -6.30 5.27
C LEU A 336 20.69 -5.73 6.14
N ALA A 337 20.94 -4.57 6.74
CA ALA A 337 19.99 -3.82 7.54
C ALA A 337 19.81 -2.41 6.98
N LEU A 338 18.62 -2.12 6.46
CA LEU A 338 18.18 -0.76 6.14
C LEU A 338 17.42 -0.19 7.34
N THR A 339 17.99 0.79 8.02
CA THR A 339 17.40 1.46 9.19
C THR A 339 17.07 2.91 8.86
N ILE A 340 15.88 3.36 9.25
CA ILE A 340 15.43 4.74 9.17
C ILE A 340 15.01 5.17 10.58
N GLN A 341 15.70 6.15 11.14
CA GLN A 341 15.43 6.69 12.47
C GLN A 341 14.98 8.15 12.40
N ASP A 342 13.93 8.50 13.12
CA ASP A 342 13.41 9.86 13.23
C ASP A 342 13.38 10.37 14.69
N ASP A 343 13.31 11.70 14.87
CA ASP A 343 13.17 12.40 16.17
C ASP A 343 11.74 12.90 16.46
N GLY A 344 10.74 12.37 15.75
CA GLY A 344 9.35 12.82 15.80
C GLY A 344 8.57 12.39 17.05
N VAL A 345 7.24 12.48 16.96
CA VAL A 345 6.33 12.11 18.07
C VAL A 345 6.33 10.62 18.41
N GLY A 346 6.87 9.77 17.52
CA GLY A 346 6.99 8.33 17.69
C GLY A 346 5.66 7.57 17.59
N LEU A 347 5.70 6.29 17.98
CA LEU A 347 4.56 5.38 17.89
C LEU A 347 3.47 5.66 18.94
N PRO A 348 2.18 5.38 18.65
CA PRO A 348 1.09 5.56 19.60
C PRO A 348 1.29 4.74 20.88
N LYS A 349 1.10 5.37 22.05
CA LYS A 349 1.35 4.75 23.37
C LYS A 349 0.30 3.70 23.82
N THR A 350 -0.80 3.54 23.08
CA THR A 350 -1.96 2.74 23.51
C THR A 350 -2.38 1.69 22.48
N GLY A 351 -2.07 0.43 22.76
CA GLY A 351 -2.46 -0.73 21.97
C GLY A 351 -1.57 -0.99 20.74
N PRO A 352 -1.48 -2.23 20.25
CA PRO A 352 -0.79 -2.51 18.99
C PRO A 352 -1.55 -1.78 17.88
N PRO A 353 -0.91 -0.85 17.14
CA PRO A 353 -1.60 -0.15 16.06
C PRO A 353 -2.03 -1.17 15.01
N LYS A 354 -3.28 -1.08 14.55
CA LYS A 354 -3.64 -1.72 13.28
C LYS A 354 -2.68 -1.12 12.23
N PRO A 355 -1.88 -1.92 11.52
CA PRO A 355 -0.88 -1.36 10.61
C PRO A 355 -1.61 -0.55 9.54
N GLY A 356 -1.29 0.74 9.50
CA GLY A 356 -1.72 1.65 8.44
C GLY A 356 -1.20 1.18 7.08
N LEU A 357 -1.76 1.71 6.00
CA LEU A 357 -1.48 1.21 4.65
C LEU A 357 0.03 1.22 4.32
N GLY A 358 0.74 2.30 4.69
CA GLY A 358 2.20 2.40 4.55
C GLY A 358 2.98 1.30 5.29
N LEU A 359 2.60 0.97 6.52
CA LEU A 359 3.22 -0.13 7.28
C LEU A 359 3.00 -1.48 6.59
N LYS A 360 1.80 -1.74 6.05
CA LYS A 360 1.52 -2.98 5.29
C LYS A 360 2.35 -3.07 4.01
N ILE A 361 2.49 -1.95 3.28
CA ILE A 361 3.33 -1.89 2.08
C ILE A 361 4.80 -2.18 2.45
N MET A 362 5.32 -1.56 3.50
CA MET A 362 6.70 -1.82 3.96
C MET A 362 6.90 -3.26 4.43
N GLN A 363 5.92 -3.86 5.12
CA GLN A 363 5.95 -5.27 5.51
C GLN A 363 5.98 -6.21 4.29
N TYR A 364 5.10 -5.98 3.30
CA TYR A 364 5.10 -6.72 2.04
C TYR A 364 6.43 -6.58 1.28
N ARG A 365 7.01 -5.37 1.22
CA ARG A 365 8.32 -5.15 0.60
C ARG A 365 9.43 -5.92 1.34
N ALA A 366 9.43 -5.93 2.67
CA ALA A 366 10.38 -6.73 3.45
C ALA A 366 10.20 -8.23 3.20
N GLN A 367 8.96 -8.74 3.18
CA GLN A 367 8.66 -10.15 2.83
C GLN A 367 9.17 -10.50 1.42
N LYS A 368 9.02 -9.62 0.43
CA LYS A 368 9.55 -9.82 -0.95
C LYS A 368 11.08 -9.90 -1.00
N LEU A 369 11.78 -9.30 -0.04
CA LEU A 369 13.23 -9.43 0.14
C LEU A 369 13.65 -10.69 0.93
N GLY A 370 12.69 -11.54 1.34
CA GLY A 370 12.95 -12.62 2.30
C GLY A 370 13.32 -12.13 3.70
N GLY A 371 13.04 -10.84 3.99
CA GLY A 371 13.43 -10.15 5.22
C GLY A 371 12.28 -9.88 6.19
N VAL A 372 12.63 -9.25 7.31
CA VAL A 372 11.73 -8.88 8.40
C VAL A 372 11.75 -7.36 8.57
N LEU A 373 10.57 -6.75 8.62
CA LEU A 373 10.39 -5.36 9.04
C LEU A 373 10.15 -5.29 10.54
N GLN A 374 10.98 -4.52 11.25
CA GLN A 374 10.79 -4.12 12.63
C GLN A 374 10.48 -2.62 12.69
N VAL A 375 9.53 -2.24 13.55
CA VAL A 375 9.16 -0.83 13.77
C VAL A 375 8.99 -0.63 15.27
N GLN A 376 9.84 0.21 15.86
CA GLN A 376 9.97 0.37 17.31
C GLN A 376 10.12 1.84 17.71
N PRO A 377 9.81 2.21 18.97
CA PRO A 377 10.09 3.56 19.46
C PRO A 377 11.59 3.85 19.43
N GLY A 378 11.99 5.05 19.01
CA GLY A 378 13.40 5.43 19.01
C GLY A 378 13.96 5.71 20.42
N PRO A 379 15.26 5.47 20.66
CA PRO A 379 15.88 5.59 21.98
C PRO A 379 15.92 7.03 22.53
N HIS A 380 15.69 8.02 21.67
CA HIS A 380 15.69 9.45 22.02
C HIS A 380 14.36 10.15 21.69
N GLY A 381 13.29 9.37 21.46
CA GLY A 381 12.05 9.84 20.82
C GLY A 381 11.93 9.31 19.39
N GLY A 382 10.84 9.67 18.71
CA GLY A 382 10.56 9.26 17.34
C GLY A 382 10.39 7.75 17.12
N THR A 383 10.64 7.32 15.89
CA THR A 383 10.49 5.93 15.43
C THR A 383 11.81 5.43 14.85
N VAL A 384 12.06 4.12 15.01
CA VAL A 384 13.08 3.38 14.26
C VAL A 384 12.36 2.33 13.42
N VAL A 385 12.51 2.42 12.12
CA VAL A 385 12.06 1.43 11.12
C VAL A 385 13.30 0.69 10.63
N SER A 386 13.36 -0.63 10.79
CA SER A 386 14.50 -1.45 10.35
C SER A 386 14.01 -2.61 9.50
N CYS A 387 14.58 -2.77 8.30
CA CYS A 387 14.37 -3.91 7.43
C CYS A 387 15.65 -4.74 7.38
N ILE A 388 15.61 -5.96 7.93
CA ILE A 388 16.73 -6.90 7.95
C ILE A 388 16.42 -8.00 6.94
N PHE A 389 17.30 -8.23 5.97
CA PHE A 389 17.06 -9.17 4.88
C PHE A 389 18.36 -9.91 4.50
N PRO A 390 18.27 -11.17 4.04
CA PRO A 390 19.42 -11.91 3.57
C PRO A 390 19.97 -11.28 2.30
N CYS A 391 21.28 -11.07 2.28
CA CYS A 391 22.07 -10.73 1.11
C CYS A 391 23.35 -11.58 1.18
N PRO A 392 23.29 -12.85 0.74
CA PRO A 392 24.48 -13.69 0.73
C PRO A 392 25.55 -13.04 -0.15
N PRO A 393 26.83 -13.08 0.25
CA PRO A 393 27.91 -12.55 -0.57
C PRO A 393 27.85 -13.23 -1.93
N GLN A 394 27.76 -12.44 -3.01
CA GLN A 394 27.86 -13.00 -4.35
C GLN A 394 29.16 -13.79 -4.44
N PRO A 395 29.15 -15.04 -4.94
CA PRO A 395 30.39 -15.75 -5.19
C PRO A 395 31.22 -14.89 -6.13
N ALA A 396 32.41 -14.50 -5.69
CA ALA A 396 33.31 -13.72 -6.52
C ALA A 396 33.46 -14.48 -7.84
N LEU A 397 33.13 -13.81 -8.95
CA LEU A 397 33.29 -14.37 -10.30
C LEU A 397 34.78 -14.56 -10.54
N SER A 398 35.29 -15.71 -10.08
CA SER A 398 36.62 -16.18 -10.38
C SER A 398 36.72 -16.31 -11.88
N GLN A 399 37.58 -15.48 -12.48
CA GLN A 399 38.00 -15.60 -13.86
C GLN A 399 38.72 -16.94 -14.00
N THR A 400 37.92 -17.97 -14.25
CA THR A 400 38.36 -19.32 -14.51
C THR A 400 37.89 -19.61 -15.93
N GLU A 401 38.84 -19.90 -16.79
CA GLU A 401 38.61 -20.25 -18.19
C GLU A 401 37.59 -21.40 -18.29
N PRO A 402 36.85 -21.53 -19.41
CA PRO A 402 35.83 -22.56 -19.55
C PRO A 402 36.45 -23.96 -19.59
N ALA A 403 36.59 -24.57 -18.41
CA ALA A 403 36.94 -25.97 -18.26
C ALA A 403 35.77 -26.82 -18.80
N ALA A 404 35.98 -27.42 -19.96
CA ALA A 404 35.07 -28.38 -20.53
C ALA A 404 35.05 -29.65 -19.66
N ASP A 405 33.99 -29.84 -18.86
CA ASP A 405 33.61 -31.13 -18.29
C ASP A 405 32.16 -31.09 -17.75
N ALA A 406 31.19 -31.03 -18.67
CA ALA A 406 29.76 -31.15 -18.36
C ALA A 406 29.02 -32.05 -19.38
N GLN A 407 29.71 -33.08 -19.89
CA GLN A 407 29.16 -33.96 -20.92
C GLN A 407 29.41 -35.45 -20.63
N LEU A 408 29.23 -35.84 -19.36
CA LEU A 408 29.38 -37.23 -18.90
C LEU A 408 28.48 -37.61 -17.71
N LEU A 409 27.19 -37.23 -17.76
CA LEU A 409 26.19 -37.66 -16.76
C LEU A 409 24.74 -37.75 -17.30
N LEU A 410 24.59 -38.22 -18.55
CA LEU A 410 23.29 -38.51 -19.17
C LEU A 410 23.25 -39.88 -19.89
N ALA A 411 24.10 -40.82 -19.47
CA ALA A 411 24.26 -42.13 -20.12
C ALA A 411 24.39 -43.30 -19.11
N ALA A 412 23.41 -43.46 -18.21
CA ALA A 412 23.21 -44.69 -17.45
C ALA A 412 21.76 -44.83 -16.97
N GLY A 413 21.03 -45.85 -17.43
CA GLY A 413 19.78 -46.29 -16.78
C GLY A 413 18.47 -46.22 -17.58
N ALA A 414 18.40 -46.82 -18.76
CA ALA A 414 17.12 -47.26 -19.35
C ALA A 414 17.31 -48.52 -20.21
N GLN A 415 16.92 -49.68 -19.68
CA GLN A 415 16.82 -50.92 -20.45
C GLN A 415 15.49 -50.95 -21.22
N PRO A 416 15.45 -51.33 -22.51
CA PRO A 416 14.20 -51.52 -23.24
C PRO A 416 13.57 -52.90 -22.98
N ALA A 417 12.26 -52.93 -22.78
CA ALA A 417 11.46 -54.16 -22.72
C ALA A 417 11.16 -54.71 -24.15
N PRO A 418 10.88 -56.02 -24.31
CA PRO A 418 10.98 -56.69 -25.61
C PRO A 418 9.77 -56.53 -26.53
N ALA A 419 10.02 -56.82 -27.82
CA ALA A 419 9.09 -56.66 -28.92
C ALA A 419 7.88 -57.61 -28.90
N HIS A 420 6.74 -57.10 -29.36
CA HIS A 420 5.67 -57.90 -29.96
C HIS A 420 5.50 -57.53 -31.44
N ALA A 421 5.28 -58.54 -32.28
CA ALA A 421 5.35 -58.45 -33.73
C ALA A 421 4.11 -57.82 -34.38
N GLN A 422 4.33 -57.17 -35.53
CA GLN A 422 3.32 -56.99 -36.58
C GLN A 422 3.74 -57.79 -37.83
N PRO A 423 2.80 -58.42 -38.55
CA PRO A 423 3.02 -58.90 -39.90
C PRO A 423 2.66 -57.84 -40.97
N SER A 424 3.48 -57.74 -42.00
CA SER A 424 3.17 -57.19 -43.35
C SER A 424 2.13 -58.08 -44.08
N PRO A 425 1.63 -57.80 -45.32
CA PRO A 425 2.03 -56.81 -46.36
C PRO A 425 0.82 -55.92 -46.82
N GLU A 426 0.79 -55.15 -47.91
CA GLU A 426 1.69 -54.88 -49.07
C GLU A 426 2.06 -53.35 -49.14
N GLY A 427 2.36 -52.66 -50.24
CA GLY A 427 2.49 -52.94 -51.68
C GLY A 427 2.42 -51.63 -52.50
N SER A 428 3.31 -51.44 -53.50
CA SER A 428 3.40 -50.33 -54.49
C SER A 428 3.43 -48.86 -53.95
N GLY A 429 4.15 -47.90 -54.55
CA GLY A 429 5.14 -47.92 -55.62
C GLY A 429 5.76 -46.51 -55.84
N LEU A 430 6.99 -46.48 -56.38
CA LEU A 430 7.53 -45.56 -57.42
C LEU A 430 6.77 -44.21 -57.65
N SER A 431 7.39 -43.04 -57.76
CA SER A 431 8.67 -42.73 -58.42
C SER A 431 9.22 -41.32 -58.10
N HIS A 432 10.55 -41.18 -58.06
CA HIS A 432 11.39 -40.16 -58.70
C HIS A 432 11.03 -38.65 -58.85
N LEU A 433 12.09 -37.86 -58.62
CA LEU A 433 12.55 -36.61 -59.29
C LEU A 433 12.31 -35.23 -58.62
N GLN A 434 13.45 -34.58 -58.39
CA GLN A 434 13.72 -33.16 -58.13
C GLN A 434 13.61 -32.32 -59.45
N PRO A 435 14.06 -31.05 -59.51
CA PRO A 435 13.65 -29.86 -58.75
C PRO A 435 13.37 -28.64 -59.67
N ILE A 436 12.78 -27.57 -59.14
CA ILE A 436 13.25 -26.16 -59.29
C ILE A 436 13.03 -25.48 -57.93
#